data_AF-A0A6B3FTF2-F1
#
_entry.id   AF-A0A6B3FTF2-F1
#
_cell.length_a   1.000
_cell.length_b   1.000
_cell.length_c   1.000
_cell.angle_alpha   90.00
_cell.angle_beta   90.00
_cell.angle_gamma   90.00
#
_symmetry.space_group_name_H-M   'P 1'
#
loop_
_entity.id
_entity.type
_entity.pdbx_description
1 polymer ?
#
loop_
_entity_poly.entity_id
_entity_poly.type
_entity_poly.pdbx_seq_one_letter_code
_entity_poly.pdbx_strand_id
1 'polypeptide(L)' 'MDGIVMGGGVGVSAHGSVRIVTERSKVAMPETGIGFVPDVGGTYLLALALGELGTHLALTGAVVGARDALLCGLAD' A
#
# COMPACT_ATOMS: atom_id res chain seq x y z
N MET A 1 -8.82 -2.01 6.86
CA MET A 1 -8.26 -0.73 6.39
C MET A 1 -9.42 0.16 5.94
N ASP A 2 -9.90 1.05 6.80
CA ASP A 2 -11.09 1.87 6.54
C ASP A 2 -10.75 3.35 6.82
N GLY A 3 -10.71 4.17 5.78
CA GLY A 3 -10.13 5.52 5.82
C GLY A 3 -8.68 5.57 5.33
N ILE A 4 -7.91 6.56 5.81
CA ILE A 4 -6.51 6.78 5.40
C ILE A 4 -5.60 5.78 6.13
N VAL A 5 -4.88 4.95 5.37
CA VAL A 5 -3.92 3.97 5.88
C VAL A 5 -2.63 4.11 5.07
N MET A 6 -1.60 4.73 5.65
CA MET A 6 -0.35 5.02 4.93
C MET A 6 0.86 4.61 5.76
N GLY A 7 1.97 4.32 5.07
CA GLY A 7 3.25 3.99 5.69
C GLY A 7 3.16 2.90 6.73
N GLY A 8 3.52 3.20 7.98
CA GLY A 8 3.40 2.26 9.10
C GLY A 8 1.99 1.66 9.28
N GLY A 9 0.92 2.35 8.89
CA GLY A 9 -0.44 1.78 8.89
C GLY A 9 -0.58 0.62 7.90
N VAL A 10 0.02 0.74 6.72
CA VAL A 10 0.14 -0.37 5.75
C VAL A 10 1.07 -1.44 6.31
N GLY A 11 2.20 -1.04 6.88
CA GLY A 11 3.17 -1.94 7.53
C GLY A 11 2.63 -2.77 8.70
N VAL A 12 1.55 -2.32 9.37
CA VAL A 12 0.88 -3.13 10.40
C VAL A 12 -0.25 -3.98 9.81
N SER A 13 -1.01 -3.46 8.85
CA SER A 13 -2.23 -4.10 8.38
C SER A 13 -2.03 -5.05 7.19
N ALA A 14 -1.19 -4.69 6.22
CA ALA A 14 -1.07 -5.40 4.94
C ALA A 14 -0.23 -6.69 5.00
N HIS A 15 0.40 -6.96 6.15
CA HIS A 15 1.03 -8.26 6.46
C HIS A 15 0.07 -9.25 7.13
N GLY A 16 -1.15 -8.82 7.47
CA GLY A 16 -2.18 -9.69 8.04
C GLY A 16 -2.66 -10.74 7.05
N SER A 17 -3.18 -11.86 7.55
CA SER A 17 -3.71 -12.95 6.71
C SER A 17 -5.08 -12.64 6.08
N VAL A 18 -5.76 -11.60 6.55
CA VAL A 18 -7.05 -11.13 6.04
C VAL A 18 -7.04 -9.61 6.07
N ARG A 19 -7.13 -8.96 4.91
CA ARG A 19 -6.84 -7.53 4.75
C ARG A 19 -8.02 -6.81 4.10
N ILE A 20 -9.01 -6.47 4.91
CA ILE A 20 -10.28 -5.90 4.43
C ILE A 20 -10.10 -4.41 4.09
N VAL A 21 -10.64 -3.97 2.95
CA VAL A 21 -10.79 -2.55 2.54
C VAL A 21 -12.27 -2.17 2.39
N THR A 22 -12.56 -0.86 2.45
CA THR A 22 -13.90 -0.27 2.34
C THR A 22 -13.90 0.80 1.26
N GLU A 23 -15.07 1.32 0.89
CA GLU A 23 -15.21 2.45 -0.02
C GLU A 23 -14.48 3.72 0.44
N ARG A 24 -14.14 3.82 1.73
CA ARG A 24 -13.42 4.95 2.31
C ARG A 24 -11.90 4.77 2.32
N SER A 25 -11.39 3.59 1.96
CA SER A 25 -9.96 3.29 2.00
C SER A 25 -9.15 4.20 1.09
N LYS A 26 -8.08 4.75 1.65
CA LYS A 26 -7.03 5.49 0.94
C LYS A 26 -5.68 4.94 1.41
N VAL A 27 -5.05 4.12 0.58
CA VAL A 27 -3.84 3.35 0.91
C VAL A 27 -2.64 3.91 0.15
N ALA A 28 -1.49 4.10 0.81
CA ALA A 28 -0.24 4.50 0.14
C ALA A 28 1.01 4.17 0.96
N MET A 29 2.16 4.12 0.28
CA MET A 29 3.49 4.22 0.87
C MET A 29 4.15 5.54 0.39
N PRO A 30 3.81 6.70 0.99
CA PRO A 30 4.23 8.02 0.50
C PRO A 30 5.62 8.45 0.98
N GLU A 31 6.43 7.54 1.53
CA GLU A 31 7.73 7.82 2.17
C GLU A 31 8.71 8.52 1.21
N THR A 32 8.65 8.24 -0.09
CA THR A 32 9.52 8.89 -1.08
C THR A 32 9.27 10.39 -1.17
N GLY A 33 8.04 10.84 -0.89
CA GLY A 33 7.69 12.26 -0.84
C GLY A 33 8.36 13.03 0.30
N ILE A 34 8.84 12.34 1.33
CA ILE A 34 9.59 12.92 2.45
C ILE A 34 11.08 12.56 2.41
N GLY A 35 11.58 12.05 1.29
CA GLY A 35 12.98 11.64 1.14
C GLY A 35 13.33 10.33 1.85
N PHE A 36 12.33 9.48 2.10
CA PHE A 36 12.49 8.19 2.76
C PHE A 36 12.07 7.04 1.83
N VAL A 37 12.43 5.80 2.18
CA VAL A 37 12.06 4.60 1.40
C VAL A 37 10.81 3.95 2.01
N PRO A 38 9.93 3.29 1.24
CA PRO A 38 8.86 2.48 1.81
C PRO A 38 9.42 1.47 2.83
N ASP A 39 9.03 1.63 4.09
CA ASP A 39 9.56 0.89 5.23
C ASP A 39 8.60 -0.20 5.73
N VAL A 40 8.87 -0.81 6.88
CA VAL A 40 8.03 -1.85 7.52
C VAL A 40 7.62 -2.98 6.55
N GLY A 41 8.57 -3.41 5.72
CA GLY A 41 8.33 -4.44 4.70
C GLY A 41 7.42 -4.00 3.55
N GLY A 42 7.10 -2.71 3.42
CA GLY A 42 6.31 -2.17 2.32
C GLY A 42 6.95 -2.42 0.95
N THR A 43 8.29 -2.38 0.85
CA THR A 43 9.00 -2.83 -0.36
C THR A 43 8.73 -4.28 -0.72
N TYR A 44 8.64 -5.18 0.26
CA TYR A 44 8.26 -6.58 0.02
C TYR A 44 6.80 -6.68 -0.45
N LEU A 45 5.86 -6.01 0.21
CA LEU A 45 4.45 -6.00 -0.19
C LEU A 45 4.26 -5.46 -1.61
N LEU A 46 4.93 -4.35 -1.94
CA LEU A 46 4.85 -3.72 -3.26
C LEU A 46 5.50 -4.60 -4.33
N ALA A 47 6.60 -5.31 -4.03
CA ALA A 47 7.23 -6.22 -4.99
C ALA A 47 6.34 -7.42 -5.40
N LEU A 48 5.27 -7.72 -4.64
CA LEU A 48 4.31 -8.77 -4.96
C LEU A 48 3.17 -8.29 -5.87
N ALA A 49 3.05 -6.98 -6.10
CA ALA A 49 2.04 -6.43 -6.99
C ALA A 49 2.31 -6.89 -8.43
N LEU A 50 1.23 -7.00 -9.23
CA LEU A 50 1.33 -7.44 -10.62
C LEU A 50 2.14 -6.46 -11.47
N GLY A 51 3.13 -6.99 -12.20
CA GLY A 51 3.99 -6.19 -13.08
C GLY A 51 4.70 -5.08 -12.32
N GLU A 52 4.65 -3.85 -12.85
CA GLU A 52 5.34 -2.69 -12.28
C GLU A 52 4.43 -1.80 -11.42
N LEU A 53 3.22 -2.27 -11.06
CA LEU A 53 2.30 -1.47 -10.23
C LEU A 53 2.91 -1.14 -8.86
N GLY A 54 3.56 -2.12 -8.24
CA GLY A 54 4.26 -1.92 -6.97
C GLY A 54 5.41 -0.93 -7.06
N THR A 55 6.23 -1.06 -8.10
CA THR A 55 7.32 -0.11 -8.42
C THR A 55 6.77 1.30 -8.61
N HIS A 56 5.67 1.44 -9.35
CA HIS A 56 5.03 2.73 -9.55
C HIS A 56 4.55 3.35 -8.23
N LEU A 57 3.85 2.58 -7.39
CA LEU A 57 3.38 3.05 -6.08
C LEU A 57 4.55 3.41 -5.15
N ALA A 58 5.61 2.58 -5.14
CA ALA A 58 6.81 2.81 -4.33
C ALA A 58 7.52 4.12 -4.71
N LEU A 59 7.64 4.41 -6.01
CA LEU A 59 8.37 5.59 -6.49
C LEU A 59 7.55 6.87 -6.40
N THR A 60 6.24 6.79 -6.70
CA THR A 60 5.37 7.98 -6.77
C THR A 60 4.69 8.33 -5.45
N GLY A 61 4.57 7.39 -4.52
CA GLY A 61 3.78 7.57 -3.31
C GLY A 61 2.28 7.74 -3.58
N ALA A 62 1.79 7.29 -4.74
CA ALA A 62 0.41 7.48 -5.14
C ALA A 62 -0.59 6.86 -4.16
N VAL A 63 -1.70 7.56 -3.94
CA VAL A 63 -2.79 7.11 -3.08
C VAL A 63 -3.78 6.31 -3.88
N VAL A 64 -4.03 5.07 -3.46
CA VAL A 64 -4.96 4.15 -4.11
C VAL A 64 -6.20 3.91 -3.27
N GLY A 65 -7.34 3.74 -3.95
CA GLY A 65 -8.59 3.34 -3.32
C GLY A 65 -8.69 1.82 -3.10
N ALA A 66 -9.82 1.35 -2.55
CA ALA A 66 -10.02 -0.07 -2.26
C ALA A 66 -9.81 -1.01 -3.46
N ARG A 67 -10.39 -0.69 -4.62
CA ARG A 67 -10.28 -1.54 -5.82
C ARG A 67 -8.83 -1.69 -6.27
N ASP A 68 -8.06 -0.61 -6.24
CA ASP A 68 -6.67 -0.62 -6.65
C ASP A 68 -5.77 -1.26 -5.59
N ALA A 69 -6.12 -1.14 -4.29
CA ALA A 69 -5.46 -1.88 -3.23
C ALA A 69 -5.62 -3.41 -3.39
N LEU A 70 -6.81 -3.88 -3.83
CA LEU A 70 -7.04 -5.28 -4.20
C LEU A 70 -6.19 -5.68 -5.42
N LEU A 71 -6.19 -4.84 -6.47
CA LEU A 71 -5.40 -5.09 -7.69
C LEU A 71 -3.89 -5.18 -7.40
N CYS A 72 -3.40 -4.33 -6.50
CA CYS A 72 -1.99 -4.30 -6.10
C CYS A 72 -1.64 -5.35 -5.02
N GLY A 73 -2.59 -6.20 -4.62
CA GLY A 73 -2.36 -7.24 -3.63
C GLY A 73 -2.08 -6.71 -2.22
N LEU A 74 -2.48 -5.46 -1.91
CA LEU A 74 -2.37 -4.86 -0.58
C LEU A 74 -3.58 -5.20 0.32
N ALA A 75 -4.65 -5.76 -0.27
CA ALA A 75 -5.91 -6.12 0.38
C ALA A 75 -6.49 -7.42 -0.21
N ASP A 76 -7.50 -7.99 0.46
CA ASP A 76 -8.26 -9.20 0.07
C ASP A 76 -9.76 -8.92 -0.11
#